data_AF-A0A9N9JAF2-F1
#
_entry.id   AF-A0A9N9JAF2-F1
#
_cell.length_a   1.000
_cell.length_b   1.000
_cell.length_c   1.000
_cell.angle_alpha   90.00
_cell.angle_beta   90.00
_cell.angle_gamma   90.00
#
_symmetry.space_group_name_H-M   'P 1'
#
loop_
_entity.id
_entity.type
_entity.pdbx_description
1 polymer ?
#
loop_
_entity_poly.entity_id
_entity_poly.type
_entity_poly.pdbx_seq_one_letter_code
_entity_poly.pdbx_strand_id
1 'polypeptide(L)' 'MFSEYIEGEVCGHGCRRPEGCHEHWRSKKRVLCDDCGKPTASACGRCKKHSKGYYVMQFYARQLQMLEDHP' A
#
# COMPACT_ATOMS: atom_id res chain seq x y z
N MET A 1 -22.53 -13.52 3.57
CA MET A 1 -21.38 -14.37 3.20
C MET A 1 -20.47 -13.54 2.33
N PHE A 2 -19.35 -13.05 2.88
CA PHE A 2 -18.36 -12.27 2.12
C PHE A 2 -17.53 -13.27 1.30
N SER A 3 -17.89 -13.43 0.03
CA SER A 3 -17.09 -14.24 -0.90
C SER A 3 -15.84 -13.44 -1.25
N GLU A 4 -14.75 -13.67 -0.51
CA GLU A 4 -13.39 -13.40 -0.97
C GLU A 4 -13.10 -14.31 -2.17
N TYR A 5 -13.57 -13.89 -3.34
CA TYR A 5 -13.27 -14.53 -4.61
C TYR A 5 -11.83 -14.15 -4.96
N ILE A 6 -10.88 -15.06 -4.69
CA ILE A 6 -9.50 -14.90 -5.14
C ILE A 6 -9.54 -15.04 -6.66
N GLU A 7 -9.51 -13.91 -7.38
CA GLU A 7 -9.42 -13.78 -8.86
C GLU A 7 -8.08 -14.31 -9.43
N GLY A 8 -7.60 -15.46 -8.93
CA GLY A 8 -6.39 -16.13 -9.40
C GLY A 8 -6.67 -17.16 -10.51
N GLU A 9 -7.87 -17.75 -10.55
CA GLU A 9 -8.19 -18.81 -11.51
C GLU A 9 -8.56 -18.30 -12.92
N VAL A 10 -8.93 -17.03 -13.07
CA VAL A 10 -9.51 -16.54 -14.34
C VAL A 10 -8.46 -16.33 -15.44
N CYS A 11 -7.18 -16.11 -15.12
CA CYS A 11 -6.19 -15.84 -16.19
C CYS A 11 -5.62 -17.09 -16.88
N GLY A 12 -5.93 -18.33 -16.47
CA GLY A 12 -5.46 -19.57 -17.13
C GLY A 12 -3.93 -19.75 -17.23
N HIS A 13 -3.16 -18.81 -16.73
CA HIS A 13 -1.71 -18.74 -16.79
C HIS A 13 -1.18 -18.60 -15.37
N GLY A 14 -0.26 -19.49 -15.00
CA GLY A 14 0.37 -19.59 -13.68
C GLY A 14 1.01 -18.27 -13.22
N CYS A 15 0.19 -17.37 -12.71
CA CYS A 15 0.66 -16.12 -12.15
C CYS A 15 1.34 -16.39 -10.83
N ARG A 16 2.64 -16.09 -10.78
CA ARG A 16 3.47 -16.26 -9.58
C ARG A 16 3.03 -15.36 -8.41
N ARG A 17 2.18 -14.36 -8.68
CA ARG A 17 1.70 -13.39 -7.70
C ARG A 17 0.33 -13.81 -7.17
N PRO A 18 0.12 -13.79 -5.84
CA PRO A 18 -1.19 -14.08 -5.26
C PRO A 18 -2.25 -13.05 -5.68
N GLU A 19 -1.84 -11.84 -6.10
CA GLU A 19 -2.76 -10.79 -6.55
C GLU A 19 -3.29 -10.99 -7.98
N GLY A 20 -2.89 -12.05 -8.68
CA GLY A 20 -3.32 -12.36 -10.05
C GLY A 20 -2.39 -11.80 -11.13
N CYS A 21 -2.87 -11.85 -12.37
CA CYS A 21 -2.09 -11.44 -13.55
C CYS A 21 -1.86 -9.92 -13.62
N HIS A 22 -0.95 -9.45 -14.48
CA HIS A 22 -0.55 -8.03 -14.52
C HIS A 22 -1.74 -7.07 -14.74
N GLU A 23 -2.75 -7.48 -15.51
CA GLU A 23 -4.00 -6.71 -15.68
C GLU A 23 -4.84 -6.66 -14.39
N HIS A 24 -4.94 -7.76 -13.64
CA HIS A 24 -5.59 -7.78 -12.32
C HIS A 24 -4.84 -6.91 -11.31
N TRP A 25 -3.51 -6.97 -11.31
CA TRP A 25 -2.67 -6.11 -10.48
C TRP A 25 -2.89 -4.62 -10.79
N ARG A 26 -3.10 -4.26 -12.07
CA ARG A 26 -3.43 -2.88 -12.46
C ARG A 26 -4.86 -2.47 -12.09
N SER A 27 -5.80 -3.41 -12.14
CA SER A 27 -7.23 -3.19 -11.87
C SER A 27 -7.55 -3.09 -10.37
N LYS A 28 -6.63 -3.53 -9.51
CA LYS A 28 -6.77 -3.37 -8.06
C LYS A 28 -7.06 -1.92 -7.68
N LYS A 29 -8.07 -1.72 -6.83
CA LYS A 29 -8.45 -0.40 -6.29
C LYS A 29 -7.23 0.29 -5.71
N ARG A 30 -6.85 1.42 -6.32
CA ARG A 30 -5.75 2.26 -5.84
C ARG A 30 -6.31 3.23 -4.80
N VAL A 31 -5.61 3.36 -3.68
CA VAL A 31 -5.92 4.37 -2.68
C VAL A 31 -5.55 5.74 -3.23
N LEU A 32 -6.32 6.78 -2.92
CA LEU A 32 -5.95 8.13 -3.31
C LEU A 32 -4.82 8.63 -2.41
N CYS A 33 -3.92 9.44 -2.96
CA CYS A 33 -2.88 10.09 -2.18
C CYS A 33 -3.50 11.14 -1.26
N ASP A 34 -3.22 11.10 0.04
CA ASP A 34 -3.77 12.08 1.00
C ASP A 34 -3.46 13.54 0.61
N ASP A 35 -2.24 13.82 0.17
CA ASP A 35 -1.81 15.20 -0.12
C ASP A 35 -2.26 15.75 -1.48
N CYS A 36 -2.54 14.88 -2.47
CA CYS A 36 -2.79 15.35 -3.85
C CYS A 36 -3.88 14.61 -4.61
N GLY A 37 -4.59 13.68 -3.96
CA GLY A 37 -5.70 12.94 -4.54
C GLY A 37 -5.32 11.98 -5.68
N LYS A 38 -4.03 11.83 -6.02
CA LYS A 38 -3.62 10.95 -7.12
C LYS A 38 -3.73 9.49 -6.71
N PRO A 39 -4.33 8.60 -7.55
CA PRO A 39 -4.40 7.19 -7.23
C PRO A 39 -2.99 6.60 -7.11
N THR A 40 -2.72 5.97 -5.97
CA THR A 40 -1.44 5.39 -5.62
C THR A 40 -1.60 3.91 -5.22
N ALA A 41 -0.57 3.15 -5.56
CA ALA A 41 -0.45 1.74 -5.16
C ALA A 41 0.38 1.60 -3.87
N SER A 42 0.80 2.70 -3.25
CA SER A 42 1.55 2.65 -2.00
C SER A 42 0.62 2.32 -0.84
N ALA A 43 1.07 1.41 0.02
CA ALA A 43 0.34 1.05 1.23
C ALA A 43 0.22 2.21 2.21
N CYS A 44 1.16 3.17 2.18
CA CYS A 44 1.14 4.36 3.03
C CYS A 44 0.12 5.43 2.61
N GLY A 45 -0.66 5.20 1.55
CA GLY A 45 -1.64 6.18 1.06
C GLY A 45 -1.01 7.44 0.49
N ARG A 46 0.29 7.42 0.16
CA ARG A 46 1.02 8.60 -0.34
C ARG A 46 1.78 8.29 -1.62
N CYS A 47 1.62 9.15 -2.63
CA CYS A 47 2.33 8.99 -3.90
C CYS A 47 3.85 9.10 -3.71
N LYS A 48 4.63 8.65 -4.70
CA LYS A 48 6.10 8.63 -4.64
C LYS A 48 6.70 9.98 -4.21
N LYS A 49 6.12 11.10 -4.67
CA LYS A 49 6.53 12.47 -4.31
C LYS A 49 6.36 12.77 -2.80
N HIS A 50 5.25 12.33 -2.21
CA HIS A 50 4.90 12.64 -0.81
C HIS A 50 5.30 11.52 0.17
N SER A 51 5.65 10.34 -0.34
CA SER A 51 6.09 9.20 0.48
C SER A 51 7.38 9.47 1.27
N LYS A 52 8.31 10.25 0.71
CA LYS A 52 9.62 10.50 1.34
C LYS A 52 9.49 11.23 2.69
N GLY A 53 8.71 12.31 2.73
CA GLY A 53 8.49 13.07 3.97
C GLY A 53 7.75 12.26 5.03
N TYR A 54 6.80 11.43 4.61
CA TYR A 54 6.04 10.55 5.50
C TYR A 54 6.92 9.58 6.29
N TYR A 55 7.85 8.88 5.63
CA TYR A 55 8.72 7.92 6.32
C TYR A 55 9.74 8.59 7.23
N VAL A 56 10.22 9.79 6.87
CA VAL A 56 11.12 10.58 7.73
C VAL A 56 10.38 11.00 9.00
N MET A 57 9.16 11.53 8.87
CA MET A 57 8.35 11.92 10.03
C MET A 57 8.05 10.72 10.94
N GLN A 58 7.67 9.58 10.35
CA GLN A 58 7.44 8.33 11.08
C GLN A 58 8.67 7.82 11.82
N PHE A 59 9.87 8.00 11.25
CA PHE A 59 11.12 7.64 11.92
C PHE A 59 11.32 8.47 13.19
N TYR A 60 11.24 9.81 13.09
CA TYR A 60 11.41 10.68 14.25
C TYR A 60 10.33 10.48 15.31
N ALA A 61 9.07 10.29 14.90
CA ALA A 61 7.98 10.00 15.82
C ALA A 61 8.26 8.75 16.67
N ARG A 62 8.79 7.68 16.05
CA ARG A 62 9.19 6.47 16.78
C ARG A 62 10.36 6.71 17.73
N GLN A 63 11.34 7.55 17.34
CA GLN A 63 12.47 7.89 18.21
C GLN A 63 12.04 8.69 19.43
N LEU A 64 11.13 9.66 19.26
CA LEU A 64 10.55 10.42 20.37
C LEU A 64 9.78 9.51 21.31
N GLN A 65 8.95 8.63 20.76
CA GLN A 65 8.18 7.67 21.57
C GLN A 65 9.09 6.72 22.38
N MET A 66 10.25 6.34 21.85
CA MET A 66 11.25 5.54 22.58
C MET A 66 11.95 6.33 23.70
N LEU A 67 12.11 7.65 23.55
CA LEU A 67 12.68 8.52 24.58
C LEU A 67 11.69 8.82 25.70
N GLU A 68 10.40 8.95 25.36
CA GLU A 68 9.33 9.17 26.35
C GLU A 68 9.05 7.93 27.21
N ASP A 69 9.31 6.72 26.68
CA ASP A 69 9.10 5.44 27.37
C ASP A 69 10.27 5.04 28.29
N HIS A 70 11.37 5.82 28.31
CA HIS A 70 12.54 5.58 29.15
C HIS A 70 12.62 6.65 30.26
N PRO A 71 12.30 6.32 31.54
CA PRO A 71 12.25 7.29 32.64
C PRO A 71 13.62 7.85 33.04
#